data_AF-A0A1F8XHQ8-F1
#
_entry.id   AF-A0A1F8XHQ8-F1
#
_cell.length_a   1.000
_cell.length_b   1.000
_cell.length_c   1.000
_cell.angle_alpha   90.00
_cell.angle_beta   90.00
_cell.angle_gamma   90.00
#
_symmetry.space_group_name_H-M   'P 1'
#
loop_
_entity.id
_entity.type
_entity.pdbx_description
1 polymer ?
#
loop_
_entity_poly.entity_id
_entity_poly.type
_entity_poly.pdbx_seq_one_letter_code
_entity_poly.pdbx_strand_id
1 'polypeptide(L)'
;MTGEEFVDHLYRKYYGELEGPIIAVRKALAELDPKTAAFISLMQRQAKREICHAIAFTKALLKYPELTHHEKVEVAEQAADEYKHHALIKDFLRSRGADVEEVPVDAYNAYFDQFLTGDVDAFRLCNIAEKSAVAFIDHLRRVSPDPEVRQMAEAIVGDEEGHEDRVLAKLGKFAEDESKREFLERHFVQSWATQKEGVFLEARELGVDVENVVAKLKKEAGL
;
A
#
# COMPACT_ATOMS: atom_id res chain seq x y z
N MET A 1 24.58 14.28 -5.00
CA MET A 1 23.51 13.27 -4.92
C MET A 1 22.34 13.82 -5.67
N THR A 2 21.93 13.19 -6.77
CA THR A 2 20.70 13.53 -7.50
C THR A 2 19.47 13.22 -6.63
N GLY A 3 18.29 13.69 -7.03
CA GLY A 3 17.07 13.34 -6.33
C GLY A 3 16.79 11.84 -6.33
N GLU A 4 17.02 11.17 -7.47
CA GLU A 4 16.92 9.71 -7.60
C GLU A 4 17.89 8.98 -6.66
N GLU A 5 19.17 9.39 -6.63
CA GLU A 5 20.17 8.82 -5.72
C GLU A 5 19.79 9.03 -4.24
N PHE A 6 19.12 10.14 -3.91
CA PHE A 6 18.62 10.39 -2.56
C PHE A 6 17.47 9.45 -2.18
N VAL A 7 16.49 9.26 -3.07
CA VAL A 7 15.38 8.32 -2.83
C VAL A 7 15.90 6.90 -2.66
N ASP A 8 16.82 6.47 -3.53
CA ASP A 8 17.54 5.21 -3.42
C ASP A 8 18.26 5.05 -2.09
N HIS A 9 18.91 6.13 -1.63
CA HIS A 9 19.56 6.16 -0.32
C HIS A 9 18.56 5.96 0.82
N LEU A 10 17.38 6.58 0.77
CA LEU A 10 16.34 6.40 1.79
C LEU A 10 15.87 4.94 1.86
N TYR A 11 15.56 4.33 0.71
CA TYR A 11 15.15 2.92 0.66
C TYR A 11 16.23 2.01 1.26
N ARG A 12 17.51 2.19 0.88
CA ARG A 12 18.61 1.40 1.44
C ARG A 12 18.82 1.64 2.94
N LYS A 13 18.79 2.90 3.38
CA LYS A 13 19.02 3.31 4.78
C LYS A 13 17.98 2.72 5.71
N TYR A 14 16.71 2.72 5.30
CA TYR A 14 15.59 2.33 6.15
C TYR A 14 15.08 0.91 5.89
N TYR A 15 15.61 0.19 4.90
CA TYR A 15 15.14 -1.15 4.51
C TYR A 15 15.01 -2.10 5.70
N GLY A 16 16.07 -2.25 6.50
CA GLY A 16 16.11 -3.25 7.57
C GLY A 16 15.15 -2.99 8.73
N GLU A 17 14.76 -1.72 8.92
CA GLU A 17 13.92 -1.31 10.05
C GLU A 17 12.47 -1.08 9.65
N LEU A 18 12.23 -0.63 8.42
CA LEU A 18 10.92 -0.20 7.92
C LEU A 18 10.42 -1.10 6.79
N GLU A 19 10.84 -0.85 5.54
CA GLU A 19 10.30 -1.49 4.34
C GLU A 19 10.40 -3.03 4.38
N GLY A 20 11.59 -3.57 4.63
CA GLY A 20 11.87 -5.01 4.58
C GLY A 20 10.95 -5.82 5.50
N PRO A 21 10.88 -5.50 6.81
CA PRO A 21 9.96 -6.17 7.73
C PRO A 21 8.49 -6.11 7.31
N ILE A 22 8.04 -4.99 6.74
CA ILE A 22 6.65 -4.83 6.28
C ILE A 22 6.37 -5.73 5.08
N ILE A 23 7.26 -5.73 4.07
CA ILE A 23 7.14 -6.60 2.90
C ILE A 23 7.14 -8.07 3.32
N ALA A 24 8.01 -8.47 4.25
CA ALA A 24 8.06 -9.85 4.74
C ALA A 24 6.74 -10.27 5.41
N VAL A 25 6.17 -9.42 6.26
CA VAL A 25 4.88 -9.69 6.92
C VAL A 25 3.73 -9.70 5.92
N ARG A 26 3.73 -8.79 4.94
CA ARG A 26 2.75 -8.79 3.83
C ARG A 26 2.81 -10.10 3.05
N LYS A 27 3.99 -10.62 2.72
CA LYS A 27 4.14 -11.92 2.06
C LYS A 27 3.60 -13.08 2.91
N ALA A 28 3.88 -13.07 4.22
CA ALA A 28 3.32 -14.07 5.14
C ALA A 28 1.79 -14.02 5.22
N LEU A 29 1.19 -12.82 5.19
CA LEU A 29 -0.26 -12.65 5.08
C LEU A 29 -0.82 -13.22 3.77
N ALA A 30 -0.12 -13.04 2.66
CA ALA A 30 -0.52 -13.60 1.35
C ALA A 30 -0.43 -15.13 1.29
N GLU A 31 0.26 -15.77 2.23
CA GLU A 31 0.38 -17.23 2.33
C GLU A 31 -0.72 -17.88 3.20
N LEU A 32 -1.62 -17.08 3.79
CA LEU A 32 -2.78 -17.62 4.51
C LEU A 32 -3.63 -18.50 3.58
N ASP A 33 -4.11 -19.65 4.09
CA ASP A 33 -4.94 -20.56 3.32
C ASP A 33 -6.26 -19.86 2.90
N PRO A 34 -6.55 -19.75 1.58
CA PRO A 34 -7.75 -19.11 1.05
C PRO A 34 -9.09 -19.65 1.57
N LYS A 35 -9.10 -20.85 2.15
CA LYS A 35 -10.30 -21.48 2.71
C LYS A 35 -10.58 -21.10 4.17
N THR A 36 -9.67 -20.37 4.81
CA THR A 36 -9.77 -20.03 6.23
C THR A 36 -10.54 -18.73 6.46
N ALA A 37 -11.19 -18.62 7.62
CA ALA A 37 -11.81 -17.37 8.05
C ALA A 37 -10.79 -16.23 8.18
N ALA A 38 -9.53 -16.53 8.51
CA ALA A 38 -8.45 -15.55 8.55
C ALA A 38 -8.20 -14.92 7.17
N PHE A 39 -8.16 -15.73 6.11
CA PHE A 39 -8.02 -15.21 4.75
C PHE A 39 -9.22 -14.38 4.31
N ILE A 40 -10.45 -14.82 4.61
CA ILE A 40 -11.65 -14.02 4.33
C ILE A 40 -11.60 -12.68 5.08
N SER A 41 -11.19 -12.67 6.35
CA SER A 41 -11.00 -11.43 7.11
C SER A 41 -9.91 -10.54 6.51
N LEU A 42 -8.80 -11.11 6.04
CA LEU A 42 -7.77 -10.36 5.33
C LEU A 42 -8.31 -9.69 4.06
N MET A 43 -9.07 -10.42 3.25
CA MET A 43 -9.65 -9.88 2.02
C MET A 43 -10.74 -8.84 2.29
N GLN A 44 -11.50 -8.98 3.39
CA GLN A 44 -12.40 -7.92 3.87
C GLN A 44 -11.61 -6.66 4.17
N ARG A 45 -10.52 -6.74 4.94
CA ARG A 45 -9.67 -5.58 5.25
C ARG A 45 -9.03 -4.98 4.00
N GLN A 46 -8.63 -5.80 3.03
CA GLN A 46 -8.11 -5.31 1.76
C GLN A 46 -9.19 -4.55 0.97
N ALA A 47 -10.39 -5.11 0.80
CA ALA A 47 -11.50 -4.42 0.13
C ALA A 47 -11.80 -3.06 0.78
N LYS A 48 -11.71 -2.97 2.11
CA LYS A 48 -11.89 -1.73 2.88
C LYS A 48 -10.77 -0.72 2.61
N ARG A 49 -9.53 -1.16 2.40
CA ARG A 49 -8.41 -0.29 2.02
C ARG A 49 -8.62 0.31 0.62
N GLU A 50 -8.88 -0.52 -0.39
CA GLU A 50 -9.07 -0.06 -1.79
C GLU A 50 -10.17 1.02 -1.88
N ILE A 51 -11.32 0.81 -1.22
CA ILE A 51 -12.40 1.82 -1.26
C ILE A 51 -12.02 3.12 -0.54
N CYS A 52 -11.26 3.03 0.55
CA CYS A 52 -10.76 4.22 1.25
C CYS A 52 -9.76 4.99 0.39
N HIS A 53 -8.87 4.30 -0.32
CA HIS A 53 -7.92 4.92 -1.26
C HIS A 53 -8.67 5.65 -2.38
N ALA A 54 -9.61 4.95 -3.04
CA ALA A 54 -10.44 5.52 -4.10
C ALA A 54 -11.17 6.80 -3.67
N ILE A 55 -11.76 6.80 -2.47
CA ILE A 55 -12.43 7.97 -1.89
C ILE A 55 -11.42 9.08 -1.59
N ALA A 56 -10.24 8.76 -1.05
CA ALA A 56 -9.22 9.74 -0.72
C ALA A 56 -8.70 10.46 -1.96
N PHE A 57 -8.37 9.73 -3.03
CA PHE A 57 -7.95 10.31 -4.30
C PHE A 57 -9.05 11.17 -4.93
N THR A 58 -10.30 10.69 -4.89
CA THR A 58 -11.46 11.49 -5.36
C THR A 58 -11.61 12.80 -4.59
N LYS A 59 -11.44 12.77 -3.26
CA LYS A 59 -11.47 13.99 -2.43
C LYS A 59 -10.29 14.93 -2.74
N ALA A 60 -9.11 14.38 -3.00
CA ALA A 60 -7.92 15.16 -3.33
C ALA A 60 -8.09 16.03 -4.59
N LEU A 61 -8.79 15.50 -5.61
CA LEU A 61 -9.12 16.25 -6.83
C LEU A 61 -9.92 17.54 -6.57
N LEU A 62 -10.76 17.54 -5.53
CA LEU A 62 -11.55 18.69 -5.11
C LEU A 62 -10.79 19.61 -4.15
N LYS A 63 -9.91 19.02 -3.33
CA LYS A 63 -9.25 19.71 -2.22
C LYS A 63 -8.03 20.51 -2.64
N TYR A 64 -7.24 20.00 -3.59
CA TYR A 64 -5.95 20.58 -3.96
C TYR A 64 -6.01 21.26 -5.33
N PRO A 65 -6.36 22.57 -5.39
CA PRO A 65 -6.35 23.31 -6.65
C PRO A 65 -4.95 23.44 -7.27
N GLU A 66 -3.89 23.24 -6.49
CA GLU A 66 -2.48 23.30 -6.87
C GLU A 66 -2.04 22.12 -7.74
N LEU A 67 -2.83 21.05 -7.83
CA LEU A 67 -2.57 19.95 -8.74
C LEU A 67 -2.65 20.46 -10.19
N THR A 68 -1.59 20.19 -10.94
CA THR A 68 -1.55 20.42 -12.38
C THR A 68 -2.58 19.56 -13.09
N HIS A 69 -2.89 19.88 -14.36
CA HIS A 69 -3.81 19.07 -15.16
C HIS A 69 -3.38 17.60 -15.22
N HIS A 70 -2.08 17.34 -15.45
CA HIS A 70 -1.55 15.98 -15.51
C HIS A 70 -1.65 15.27 -14.16
N GLU A 71 -1.30 15.92 -13.04
CA GLU A 71 -1.47 15.34 -11.71
C GLU A 71 -2.96 15.02 -11.41
N LYS A 72 -3.90 15.85 -11.86
CA LYS A 72 -5.34 15.57 -11.69
C LYS A 72 -5.78 14.35 -12.51
N VAL A 73 -5.23 14.16 -13.70
CA VAL A 73 -5.51 12.96 -14.51
C VAL A 73 -4.96 11.72 -13.81
N GLU A 74 -3.69 11.75 -13.37
CA GLU A 74 -3.06 10.63 -12.65
C GLU A 74 -3.82 10.26 -11.37
N VAL A 75 -4.22 11.26 -10.57
CA VAL A 75 -5.01 11.02 -9.35
C VAL A 75 -6.40 10.45 -9.67
N ALA A 76 -7.01 10.85 -10.80
CA ALA A 76 -8.30 10.32 -11.22
C ALA A 76 -8.19 8.87 -11.76
N GLU A 77 -7.12 8.56 -12.50
CA GLU A 77 -6.79 7.19 -12.93
C GLU A 77 -6.61 6.29 -11.71
N GLN A 78 -5.78 6.70 -10.75
CA GLN A 78 -5.54 5.91 -9.56
C GLN A 78 -6.80 5.76 -8.69
N ALA A 79 -7.66 6.78 -8.60
CA ALA A 79 -8.97 6.63 -7.96
C ALA A 79 -9.86 5.57 -8.65
N ALA A 80 -9.83 5.52 -9.98
CA ALA A 80 -10.63 4.56 -10.75
C ALA A 80 -10.12 3.13 -10.59
N ASP A 81 -8.80 2.94 -10.58
CA ASP A 81 -8.18 1.62 -10.36
C ASP A 81 -8.50 1.09 -8.96
N GLU A 82 -8.39 1.92 -7.93
CA GLU A 82 -8.74 1.56 -6.55
C GLU A 82 -10.25 1.19 -6.41
N TYR A 83 -11.15 1.87 -7.12
CA TYR A 83 -12.57 1.46 -7.20
C TYR A 83 -12.74 0.10 -7.87
N LYS A 84 -11.97 -0.18 -8.93
CA LYS A 84 -11.98 -1.44 -9.66
C LYS A 84 -11.44 -2.58 -8.79
N HIS A 85 -10.33 -2.37 -8.09
CA HIS A 85 -9.76 -3.35 -7.16
C HIS A 85 -10.75 -3.70 -6.04
N HIS A 86 -11.40 -2.70 -5.44
CA HIS A 86 -12.47 -2.93 -4.48
C HIS A 86 -13.57 -3.84 -5.04
N ALA A 87 -14.02 -3.59 -6.27
CA ALA A 87 -15.05 -4.39 -6.92
C ALA A 87 -14.59 -5.84 -7.15
N LEU A 88 -13.35 -6.05 -7.60
CA LEU A 88 -12.77 -7.38 -7.80
C LEU A 88 -12.73 -8.19 -6.49
N ILE A 89 -12.27 -7.57 -5.40
CA ILE A 89 -12.20 -8.24 -4.09
C ILE A 89 -13.61 -8.52 -3.55
N LYS A 90 -14.55 -7.60 -3.76
CA LYS A 90 -15.95 -7.78 -3.38
C LYS A 90 -16.60 -8.95 -4.11
N ASP A 91 -16.35 -9.09 -5.41
CA ASP A 91 -16.88 -10.20 -6.20
C ASP A 91 -16.28 -11.55 -5.76
N PHE A 92 -14.98 -11.57 -5.42
CA PHE A 92 -14.35 -12.73 -4.80
C PHE A 92 -14.99 -13.09 -3.44
N LEU A 93 -15.17 -12.11 -2.54
CA LEU A 93 -15.79 -12.36 -1.23
C LEU A 93 -17.21 -12.94 -1.39
N ARG A 94 -17.99 -12.42 -2.34
CA ARG A 94 -19.32 -12.94 -2.68
C ARG A 94 -19.29 -14.36 -3.22
N SER A 95 -18.30 -14.72 -4.04
CA SER A 95 -18.13 -16.11 -4.51
C SER A 95 -17.91 -17.08 -3.34
N ARG A 96 -17.40 -16.58 -2.20
CA ARG A 96 -17.18 -17.30 -0.95
C ARG A 96 -18.33 -17.19 0.06
N GLY A 97 -19.46 -16.63 -0.35
CA GLY A 97 -20.64 -16.47 0.50
C GLY A 97 -20.46 -15.43 1.61
N ALA A 98 -19.50 -14.51 1.45
CA ALA A 98 -19.29 -13.38 2.35
C ALA A 98 -19.62 -12.08 1.63
N ASP A 99 -20.54 -11.28 2.18
CA ASP A 99 -20.68 -9.90 1.74
C ASP A 99 -19.58 -9.03 2.36
N VAL A 100 -19.16 -7.98 1.65
CA VAL A 100 -18.26 -6.99 2.23
C VAL A 100 -18.96 -6.31 3.40
N GLU A 101 -18.38 -6.41 4.59
CA GLU A 101 -18.93 -5.77 5.78
C GLU A 101 -18.98 -4.25 5.56
N GLU A 102 -20.10 -3.63 5.94
CA GLU A 102 -20.20 -2.18 5.94
C GLU A 102 -19.09 -1.58 6.79
N VAL A 103 -18.41 -0.59 6.22
CA VAL A 103 -17.36 0.16 6.90
C VAL A 103 -18.02 1.28 7.68
N PRO A 104 -17.93 1.33 9.01
CA PRO A 104 -18.17 2.57 9.72
C PRO A 104 -17.24 3.62 9.11
N VAL A 105 -17.77 4.79 8.79
CA VAL A 105 -17.08 5.91 8.09
C VAL A 105 -15.73 6.30 8.75
N ASP A 106 -15.50 5.80 9.95
CA ASP A 106 -14.48 6.11 10.93
C ASP A 106 -13.41 5.01 11.12
N ALA A 107 -13.55 3.81 10.56
CA ALA A 107 -12.73 2.65 10.94
C ALA A 107 -11.29 2.58 10.34
N TYR A 108 -10.98 3.31 9.27
CA TYR A 108 -9.67 3.26 8.59
C TYR A 108 -9.11 4.63 8.20
N ASN A 109 -9.64 5.68 8.83
CA ASN A 109 -9.34 7.08 8.52
C ASN A 109 -7.86 7.48 8.79
N ALA A 110 -7.15 6.84 9.71
CA ALA A 110 -5.87 7.35 10.20
C ALA A 110 -4.74 7.48 9.14
N TYR A 111 -4.60 6.54 8.20
CA TYR A 111 -3.50 6.59 7.23
C TYR A 111 -3.76 7.55 6.05
N PHE A 112 -5.01 7.74 5.60
CA PHE A 112 -5.32 8.67 4.50
C PHE A 112 -5.72 10.06 4.96
N ASP A 113 -6.26 10.20 6.18
CA ASP A 113 -6.55 11.51 6.74
C ASP A 113 -5.28 12.36 6.80
N GLN A 114 -4.12 11.75 7.07
CA GLN A 114 -2.84 12.46 7.08
C GLN A 114 -2.51 13.12 5.72
N PHE A 115 -2.81 12.45 4.60
CA PHE A 115 -2.60 12.99 3.24
C PHE A 115 -3.70 13.96 2.81
N LEU A 116 -4.82 13.97 3.52
CA LEU A 116 -5.89 14.94 3.37
C LEU A 116 -5.82 16.06 4.42
N THR A 117 -4.72 16.24 5.16
CA THR A 117 -4.59 17.30 6.18
C THR A 117 -4.42 18.72 5.61
N GLY A 118 -4.28 18.87 4.28
CA GLY A 118 -4.23 20.18 3.62
C GLY A 118 -2.85 20.55 3.05
N ASP A 119 -1.84 19.69 3.18
CA ASP A 119 -0.55 19.87 2.52
C ASP A 119 -0.50 19.05 1.20
N VAL A 120 -0.49 19.74 0.07
CA VAL A 120 -0.41 19.12 -1.26
C VAL A 120 0.92 18.41 -1.49
N ASP A 121 2.02 18.89 -0.89
CA ASP A 121 3.32 18.23 -0.99
C ASP A 121 3.31 16.94 -0.16
N ALA A 122 2.64 16.90 1.00
CA ALA A 122 2.41 15.65 1.72
C ALA A 122 1.54 14.67 0.90
N PHE A 123 0.47 15.14 0.26
CA PHE A 123 -0.34 14.32 -0.64
C PHE A 123 0.47 13.75 -1.81
N ARG A 124 1.38 14.53 -2.39
CA ARG A 124 2.26 14.04 -3.47
C ARG A 124 3.11 12.83 -3.07
N LEU A 125 3.34 12.64 -1.77
CA LEU A 125 4.12 11.56 -1.17
C LEU A 125 3.26 10.37 -0.69
N CYS A 126 1.94 10.37 -0.91
CA CYS A 126 1.05 9.34 -0.33
C CYS A 126 1.32 7.91 -0.80
N ASN A 127 1.94 7.75 -1.98
CA ASN A 127 2.23 6.45 -2.58
C ASN A 127 3.58 5.84 -2.15
N ILE A 128 4.36 6.49 -1.27
CA ILE A 128 5.69 5.97 -0.84
C ILE A 128 5.62 4.51 -0.36
N ALA A 129 4.56 4.17 0.36
CA ALA A 129 4.39 2.86 0.96
C ALA A 129 3.34 1.99 0.24
N GLU A 130 2.87 2.41 -0.94
CA GLU A 130 2.03 1.62 -1.84
C GLU A 130 2.75 0.35 -2.32
N LYS A 131 4.09 0.41 -2.42
CA LYS A 131 4.96 -0.73 -2.69
C LYS A 131 4.68 -1.94 -1.79
N SER A 132 4.24 -1.74 -0.55
CA SER A 132 3.89 -2.85 0.36
C SER A 132 2.61 -3.59 -0.07
N ALA A 133 1.63 -2.86 -0.60
CA ALA A 133 0.39 -3.42 -1.13
C ALA A 133 0.64 -4.16 -2.46
N VAL A 134 1.44 -3.57 -3.35
CA VAL A 134 1.86 -4.24 -4.59
C VAL A 134 2.61 -5.53 -4.29
N ALA A 135 3.56 -5.52 -3.34
CA ALA A 135 4.28 -6.73 -2.94
C ALA A 135 3.37 -7.81 -2.34
N PHE A 136 2.29 -7.42 -1.66
CA PHE A 136 1.28 -8.34 -1.14
C PHE A 136 0.53 -9.04 -2.27
N ILE A 137 -0.07 -8.28 -3.20
CA ILE A 137 -0.88 -8.83 -4.29
C ILE A 137 0.01 -9.61 -5.28
N ASP A 138 1.22 -9.12 -5.58
CA ASP A 138 2.19 -9.82 -6.43
C ASP A 138 2.65 -11.15 -5.84
N HIS A 139 2.83 -11.23 -4.51
CA HIS A 139 3.12 -12.51 -3.87
C HIS A 139 1.88 -13.41 -3.91
N LEU A 140 0.71 -12.88 -3.55
CA LEU A 140 -0.56 -13.60 -3.52
C LEU A 140 -0.89 -14.28 -4.86
N ARG A 141 -0.69 -13.58 -6.00
CA ARG A 141 -0.91 -14.18 -7.34
C ARG A 141 0.00 -15.38 -7.60
N ARG A 142 1.21 -15.39 -7.05
CA ARG A 142 2.22 -16.44 -7.28
C ARG A 142 2.04 -17.63 -6.36
N VAL A 143 1.76 -17.40 -5.08
CA VAL A 143 1.76 -18.46 -4.06
C VAL A 143 0.40 -19.08 -3.80
N SER A 144 -0.69 -18.38 -4.10
CA SER A 144 -2.02 -18.87 -3.77
C SER A 144 -2.34 -20.16 -4.56
N PRO A 145 -2.77 -21.25 -3.90
CA PRO A 145 -3.21 -22.45 -4.58
C PRO A 145 -4.60 -22.27 -5.24
N ASP A 146 -5.35 -21.25 -4.82
CA ASP A 146 -6.73 -21.01 -5.25
C ASP A 146 -6.78 -20.23 -6.59
N PRO A 147 -7.35 -20.80 -7.67
CA PRO A 147 -7.41 -20.14 -8.97
C PRO A 147 -8.15 -18.80 -8.98
N GLU A 148 -9.21 -18.65 -8.18
CA GLU A 148 -9.99 -17.40 -8.14
C GLU A 148 -9.18 -16.29 -7.48
N VAL A 149 -8.42 -16.62 -6.43
CA VAL A 149 -7.51 -15.68 -5.78
C VAL A 149 -6.41 -15.24 -6.75
N ARG A 150 -5.84 -16.18 -7.52
CA ARG A 150 -4.83 -15.84 -8.53
C ARG A 150 -5.39 -14.93 -9.61
N GLN A 151 -6.58 -15.23 -10.13
CA GLN A 151 -7.24 -14.41 -11.15
C GLN A 151 -7.52 -12.99 -10.65
N MET A 152 -8.06 -12.86 -9.43
CA MET A 152 -8.30 -11.56 -8.80
C MET A 152 -6.98 -10.78 -8.62
N ALA A 153 -5.94 -11.42 -8.10
CA ALA A 153 -4.65 -10.79 -7.86
C ALA A 153 -3.93 -10.42 -9.17
N GLU A 154 -4.07 -11.22 -10.23
CA GLU A 154 -3.53 -10.91 -11.56
C GLU A 154 -4.22 -9.69 -12.19
N ALA A 155 -5.54 -9.58 -12.04
CA ALA A 155 -6.29 -8.42 -12.52
C ALA A 155 -5.88 -7.12 -11.79
N ILE A 156 -5.63 -7.18 -10.48
CA ILE A 156 -5.17 -6.03 -9.68
C ILE A 156 -3.73 -5.65 -10.07
N VAL A 157 -2.80 -6.61 -10.15
CA VAL A 157 -1.40 -6.30 -10.50
C VAL A 157 -1.26 -5.71 -11.90
N GLY A 158 -2.10 -6.14 -12.85
CA GLY A 158 -2.08 -5.58 -14.20
C GLY A 158 -2.35 -4.07 -14.27
N ASP A 159 -3.09 -3.53 -13.29
CA ASP A 159 -3.34 -2.09 -13.18
C ASP A 159 -2.20 -1.37 -12.44
N GLU A 160 -1.53 -2.05 -11.50
CA GLU A 160 -0.41 -1.49 -10.70
C GLU A 160 0.94 -1.45 -11.47
N GLU A 161 1.05 -2.19 -12.57
CA GLU A 161 2.23 -2.23 -13.44
C GLU A 161 2.46 -0.85 -14.10
N GLY A 162 3.30 -0.03 -13.47
CA GLY A 162 3.69 1.31 -13.94
C GLY A 162 3.49 2.41 -12.90
N HIS A 163 2.75 2.15 -11.82
CA HIS A 163 2.62 3.09 -10.70
C HIS A 163 3.93 3.22 -9.92
N GLU A 164 4.66 2.12 -9.67
CA GLU A 164 5.93 2.15 -8.93
C GLU A 164 7.00 3.04 -9.59
N ASP A 165 7.22 2.89 -10.91
CA ASP A 165 8.20 3.69 -11.66
C ASP A 165 7.83 5.18 -11.65
N ARG A 166 6.53 5.49 -11.79
CA ARG A 166 6.02 6.87 -11.71
C ARG A 166 6.23 7.46 -10.32
N VAL A 167 6.01 6.68 -9.26
CA VAL A 167 6.24 7.10 -7.87
C VAL A 167 7.73 7.40 -7.65
N LEU A 168 8.63 6.51 -8.04
CA LEU A 168 10.08 6.74 -7.90
C LEU A 168 10.54 7.99 -8.66
N ALA A 169 10.09 8.18 -9.90
CA ALA A 169 10.38 9.38 -10.68
C ALA A 169 9.85 10.66 -10.02
N LYS A 170 8.63 10.61 -9.44
CA LYS A 170 8.01 11.73 -8.72
C LYS A 170 8.78 12.10 -7.46
N LEU A 171 9.19 11.10 -6.66
CA LEU A 171 10.01 11.30 -5.46
C LEU A 171 11.39 11.86 -5.83
N GLY A 172 12.01 11.32 -6.87
CA GLY A 172 13.29 11.79 -7.38
C GLY A 172 13.21 13.26 -7.79
N LYS A 173 12.22 13.63 -8.60
CA LYS A 173 11.97 15.02 -9.00
C LYS A 173 11.70 15.94 -7.81
N PHE A 174 11.00 15.47 -6.77
CA PHE A 174 10.79 16.23 -5.54
C PHE A 174 12.10 16.46 -4.76
N ALA A 175 12.99 15.46 -4.75
CA ALA A 175 14.28 15.48 -4.07
C ALA A 175 15.41 16.21 -4.83
N GLU A 176 15.16 16.63 -6.08
CA GLU A 176 16.06 17.53 -6.81
C GLU A 176 16.20 18.88 -6.11
N ASP A 177 15.14 19.34 -5.45
CA ASP A 177 15.20 20.49 -4.54
C ASP A 177 15.78 20.03 -3.19
N GLU A 178 17.05 20.35 -2.93
CA GLU A 178 17.73 19.93 -1.70
C GLU A 178 17.02 20.43 -0.43
N SER A 179 16.33 21.57 -0.50
CA SER A 179 15.58 22.11 0.64
C SER A 179 14.36 21.24 1.03
N LYS A 180 13.90 20.39 0.11
CA LYS A 180 12.78 19.47 0.31
C LYS A 180 13.18 18.08 0.81
N ARG A 181 14.49 17.77 0.83
CA ARG A 181 14.97 16.43 1.19
C ARG A 181 14.64 16.04 2.63
N GLU A 182 14.80 16.95 3.59
CA GLU A 182 14.42 16.68 4.99
C GLU A 182 12.91 16.43 5.10
N PHE A 183 12.10 17.22 4.39
CA PHE A 183 10.65 17.03 4.35
C PHE A 183 10.28 15.65 3.79
N LEU A 184 10.91 15.26 2.68
CA LEU A 184 10.72 13.95 2.05
C LEU A 184 11.13 12.81 2.99
N GLU A 185 12.32 12.87 3.60
CA GLU A 185 12.80 11.82 4.51
C GLU A 185 11.89 11.64 5.72
N ARG A 186 11.40 12.73 6.33
CA ARG A 186 10.43 12.66 7.43
C ARG A 186 9.14 11.96 7.00
N HIS A 187 8.58 12.33 5.85
CA HIS A 187 7.35 11.70 5.33
C HIS A 187 7.57 10.25 4.88
N PHE A 188 8.75 9.94 4.36
CA PHE A 188 9.15 8.58 4.03
C PHE A 188 9.13 7.68 5.27
N VAL A 189 9.82 8.12 6.33
CA VAL A 189 9.87 7.39 7.61
C VAL A 189 8.48 7.28 8.23
N GLN A 190 7.73 8.38 8.28
CA GLN A 190 6.38 8.39 8.86
C GLN A 190 5.42 7.45 8.10
N SER A 191 5.43 7.48 6.77
CA SER A 191 4.56 6.64 5.94
C SER A 191 4.80 5.16 6.23
N TRP A 192 6.07 4.74 6.21
CA TRP A 192 6.43 3.35 6.51
C TRP A 192 6.20 2.97 7.97
N ALA A 193 6.51 3.84 8.93
CA ALA A 193 6.31 3.55 10.35
C ALA A 193 4.83 3.33 10.69
N THR A 194 3.95 4.21 10.21
CA THR A 194 2.49 4.07 10.41
C THR A 194 1.96 2.79 9.75
N GLN A 195 2.45 2.43 8.55
CA GLN A 195 2.08 1.16 7.94
C GLN A 195 2.59 -0.05 8.73
N LYS A 196 3.81 0.01 9.27
CA LYS A 196 4.39 -1.08 10.05
C LYS A 196 3.51 -1.47 11.23
N GLU A 197 3.05 -0.48 11.99
CA GLU A 197 2.18 -0.70 13.15
C GLU A 197 0.87 -1.39 12.73
N GLY A 198 0.21 -0.87 11.69
CA GLY A 198 -1.04 -1.43 11.18
C GLY A 198 -0.89 -2.85 10.62
N VAL A 199 0.15 -3.09 9.81
CA VAL A 199 0.42 -4.41 9.20
C VAL A 199 0.78 -5.45 10.25
N PHE A 200 1.59 -5.08 11.26
CA PHE A 200 2.00 -6.01 12.30
C PHE A 200 0.83 -6.36 13.22
N LEU A 201 -0.03 -5.40 13.53
CA LEU A 201 -1.25 -5.67 14.29
C LEU A 201 -2.17 -6.61 13.51
N GLU A 202 -2.46 -6.29 12.24
CA GLU A 202 -3.28 -7.13 11.35
C GLU A 202 -2.74 -8.56 11.27
N ALA A 203 -1.43 -8.72 11.05
CA ALA A 203 -0.79 -10.03 10.97
C ALA A 203 -0.95 -10.85 12.25
N ARG A 204 -0.75 -10.25 13.43
CA ARG A 204 -0.94 -10.94 14.71
C ARG A 204 -2.40 -11.36 14.93
N GLU A 205 -3.35 -10.47 14.62
CA GLU A 205 -4.79 -10.77 14.74
C GLU A 205 -5.22 -11.93 13.83
N LEU A 206 -4.57 -12.08 12.67
CA LEU A 206 -4.82 -13.14 11.71
C LEU A 206 -3.97 -14.39 11.95
N GLY A 207 -3.20 -14.43 13.05
CA GLY A 207 -2.46 -15.62 13.49
C GLY A 207 -1.08 -15.80 12.86
N VAL A 208 -0.52 -14.77 12.22
CA VAL A 208 0.86 -14.78 11.71
C VAL A 208 1.84 -14.53 12.86
N ASP A 209 2.86 -15.39 12.95
CA ASP A 209 4.00 -15.22 13.85
C ASP A 209 4.96 -14.15 13.30
N VAL A 210 4.64 -12.88 13.57
CA VAL A 210 5.37 -11.71 13.08
C VAL A 210 6.83 -11.74 13.52
N GLU A 211 7.09 -12.12 14.76
CA GLU A 211 8.42 -12.15 15.35
C GLU A 211 9.31 -13.16 14.60
N ASN A 212 8.81 -14.34 14.28
CA ASN A 212 9.53 -15.33 13.48
C ASN A 212 9.73 -14.88 12.02
N VAL A 213 8.73 -14.24 11.40
CA VAL A 213 8.85 -13.70 10.03
C VAL A 213 9.98 -12.66 9.97
N VAL A 214 10.01 -11.72 10.93
CA VAL A 214 11.05 -10.68 10.99
C VAL A 214 12.42 -11.27 11.33
N ALA A 215 12.49 -12.27 12.21
CA ALA A 215 13.76 -12.95 12.54
C ALA A 215 14.35 -13.70 11.34
N LYS A 216 13.52 -14.36 10.52
CA LYS A 216 13.94 -15.01 9.27
C LYS A 216 14.49 -14.00 8.28
N LEU A 217 13.77 -12.90 8.07
CA LEU A 217 14.23 -11.81 7.19
C LEU A 217 15.61 -11.31 7.59
N LYS A 218 15.83 -11.02 8.89
CA LYS A 218 17.12 -10.54 9.39
C LYS A 218 18.26 -11.53 9.10
N LYS A 219 18.00 -12.81 9.35
CA LYS A 219 18.96 -13.89 9.06
C LYS A 219 19.30 -13.99 7.57
N GLU A 220 18.30 -13.86 6.69
CA GLU A 220 18.48 -13.95 5.23
C GLU A 220 19.16 -12.72 4.63
N ALA A 221 18.85 -11.53 5.16
CA ALA A 221 19.40 -10.26 4.69
C ALA A 221 20.75 -9.89 5.32
N GLY A 222 21.23 -10.64 6.31
CA GLY A 222 22.46 -10.32 7.05
C GLY A 222 22.34 -9.06 7.92
N LEU A 223 21.14 -8.81 8.45
CA LEU A 223 20.76 -7.65 9.28
C LEU A 223 20.70 -8.01 10.78
#